data_AF-A0A3B0PQG6-F1
#
_entry.id   AF-A0A3B0PQG6-F1
#
_cell.length_a   1.000
_cell.length_b   1.000
_cell.length_c   1.000
_cell.angle_alpha   90.00
_cell.angle_beta   90.00
_cell.angle_gamma   90.00
#
_symmetry.space_group_name_H-M   'P 1'
#
loop_
_entity.id
_entity.type
_entity.pdbx_description
1 polymer ?
#
loop_
_entity_poly.entity_id
_entity_poly.type
_entity_poly.pdbx_seq_one_letter_code
_entity_poly.pdbx_strand_id
1 'polypeptide(L)'
;MDLANQSLVEYKNFSESEDEIQGAKNARDLFTKLADKSFDTKLIISSIQKLHRGLNPDNLSFLKNKEKIQDKTIVFIVDECHRSTFGKMLKEIKDFFVKAVFFGFTGTPVYYENLSEKDLAVKLQTEDIFGSQLHSYNIYYALRDKNVLPFHIHQHFTYDPEDLAKQINQKKFNNLKETNKYVKNFDEKFYTANKEVFIKNEEHISYEKIDTYDHYNHVVNNILEGFNNASSGRELHAIFAVSSIEDAIKYYELFQNKDILKQHDYW
;
A
#
# COMPACT_ATOMS: atom_id res chain seq x y z
N MET A 1 2.78 8.03 14.19
CA MET A 1 3.50 9.28 13.86
C MET A 1 2.86 9.86 12.60
N ASP A 2 2.46 11.14 12.60
CA ASP A 2 1.77 11.77 11.45
C ASP A 2 2.79 12.02 10.32
N LEU A 3 2.58 11.43 9.13
CA LEU A 3 3.45 11.59 7.95
C LEU A 3 3.69 13.08 7.64
N ALA A 4 2.68 13.93 7.82
CA ALA A 4 2.80 15.36 7.59
C ALA A 4 3.78 16.04 8.57
N ASN A 5 3.92 15.52 9.80
CA ASN A 5 4.87 16.07 10.78
C ASN A 5 6.31 15.65 10.45
N GLN A 6 6.51 14.43 9.92
CA GLN A 6 7.83 14.00 9.45
C GLN A 6 8.27 14.88 8.26
N SER A 7 7.41 15.04 7.25
CA SER A 7 7.71 15.94 6.12
C SER A 7 7.99 17.37 6.58
N LEU A 8 7.25 17.90 7.56
CA LEU A 8 7.49 19.24 8.09
C LEU A 8 8.91 19.40 8.66
N VAL A 9 9.40 18.41 9.40
CA VAL A 9 10.75 18.44 9.96
C VAL A 9 11.79 18.40 8.85
N GLU A 10 11.63 17.50 7.87
CA GLU A 10 12.56 17.41 6.74
C GLU A 10 12.65 18.72 5.96
N TYR A 11 11.50 19.27 5.54
CA TYR A 11 11.48 20.51 4.77
C TYR A 11 12.08 21.68 5.57
N LYS A 12 11.83 21.76 6.88
CA LYS A 12 12.44 22.79 7.74
C LYS A 12 13.97 22.67 7.79
N ASN A 13 14.52 21.46 7.81
CA ASN A 13 15.97 21.25 7.81
C ASN A 13 16.64 21.72 6.50
N PHE A 14 15.89 21.78 5.40
CA PHE A 14 16.38 22.27 4.10
C PHE A 14 16.15 23.77 3.86
N SER A 15 15.44 24.47 4.75
CA SER A 15 15.17 25.90 4.60
C SER A 15 16.17 26.76 5.36
N GLU A 16 16.55 27.89 4.75
CA GLU A 16 17.38 28.91 5.41
C GLU A 16 16.59 29.69 6.49
N SER A 17 15.26 29.65 6.44
CA SER A 17 14.37 30.34 7.36
C SER A 17 13.22 29.46 7.85
N GLU A 18 13.07 29.36 9.18
CA GLU A 18 11.95 28.62 9.78
C GLU A 18 10.57 29.25 9.48
N ASP A 19 10.54 30.53 9.10
CA ASP A 19 9.29 31.26 8.84
C ASP A 19 8.68 30.97 7.48
N GLU A 20 9.47 30.45 6.53
CA GLU A 20 9.04 30.13 5.17
C GLU A 20 8.21 28.84 5.10
N ILE A 21 8.38 27.94 6.08
CA ILE A 21 7.74 26.62 6.10
C ILE A 21 6.82 26.48 7.31
N GLN A 22 5.54 26.28 7.03
CA GLN A 22 4.50 26.29 8.05
C GLN A 22 3.67 25.01 8.00
N GLY A 23 3.61 24.27 9.10
CA GLY A 23 2.74 23.10 9.23
C GLY A 23 1.31 23.50 9.59
N ALA A 24 0.30 22.79 9.07
CA ALA A 24 -1.09 22.95 9.47
C ALA A 24 -1.49 21.95 10.57
N LYS A 25 -1.91 22.47 11.73
CA LYS A 25 -2.30 21.65 12.89
C LYS A 25 -3.61 20.91 12.66
N ASN A 26 -4.58 21.59 12.04
CA ASN A 26 -5.90 21.05 11.72
C ASN A 26 -6.53 21.79 10.52
N ALA A 27 -7.72 21.37 10.10
CA ALA A 27 -8.43 21.96 8.97
C ALA A 27 -8.74 23.46 9.15
N ARG A 28 -9.11 23.89 10.37
CA ARG A 28 -9.38 25.30 10.67
C ARG A 28 -8.12 26.16 10.54
N ASP A 29 -7.02 25.69 11.11
CA ASP A 29 -5.70 26.34 11.01
C ASP A 29 -5.24 26.46 9.56
N LEU A 30 -5.39 25.40 8.76
CA LEU A 30 -5.09 25.42 7.33
C LEU A 30 -5.86 26.52 6.59
N PHE A 31 -7.18 26.58 6.76
CA PHE A 31 -8.01 27.56 6.05
C PHE A 31 -7.80 29.00 6.55
N THR A 32 -7.44 29.18 7.82
CA THR A 32 -6.99 30.49 8.33
C THR A 32 -5.70 30.93 7.62
N LYS A 33 -4.71 30.03 7.50
CA LYS A 33 -3.45 30.32 6.78
C LYS A 33 -3.68 30.59 5.30
N LEU A 34 -4.51 29.79 4.63
CA LEU A 34 -4.87 30.01 3.23
C LEU A 34 -5.58 31.35 2.99
N ALA A 35 -6.31 31.88 3.99
CA ALA A 35 -6.97 33.17 3.89
C ALA A 35 -6.04 34.37 4.16
N ASP A 36 -4.97 34.17 4.93
CA ASP A 36 -4.06 35.21 5.37
C ASP A 36 -3.02 35.52 4.27
N LYS A 37 -2.86 36.81 3.95
CA LYS A 37 -1.92 37.28 2.91
C LYS A 37 -0.46 37.11 3.32
N SER A 38 -0.16 37.06 4.61
CA SER A 38 1.22 36.84 5.10
C SER A 38 1.75 35.43 4.78
N PHE A 39 0.88 34.52 4.32
CA PHE A 39 1.24 33.17 3.90
C PHE A 39 1.30 33.00 2.37
N ASP A 40 1.07 34.05 1.59
CA ASP A 40 1.04 33.97 0.11
C ASP A 40 2.40 33.55 -0.48
N THR A 41 3.50 33.79 0.25
CA THR A 41 4.87 33.42 -0.14
C THR A 41 5.43 32.24 0.65
N LYS A 42 4.59 31.54 1.44
CA LYS A 42 5.04 30.49 2.36
C LYS A 42 4.65 29.10 1.88
N LEU A 43 5.50 28.11 2.14
CA LEU A 43 5.18 26.70 1.92
C LEU A 43 4.35 26.18 3.10
N ILE A 44 3.13 25.73 2.84
CA ILE A 44 2.26 25.14 3.86
C ILE A 44 2.24 23.62 3.74
N ILE A 45 2.71 22.93 4.77
CA ILE A 45 2.70 21.46 4.84
C ILE A 45 1.45 20.99 5.56
N SER A 46 0.66 20.16 4.90
CA SER A 46 -0.62 19.65 5.38
C SER A 46 -0.95 18.30 4.77
N SER A 47 -2.11 17.74 5.11
CA SER A 47 -2.61 16.52 4.51
C SER A 47 -3.86 16.77 3.67
N ILE A 48 -4.08 15.93 2.66
CA ILE A 48 -5.27 15.99 1.81
C ILE A 48 -6.57 15.90 2.64
N GLN A 49 -6.56 15.14 3.73
CA GLN A 49 -7.73 15.01 4.61
C GLN A 49 -7.99 16.28 5.42
N LYS A 50 -6.95 17.04 5.82
CA LYS A 50 -7.14 18.35 6.48
C LYS A 50 -7.70 19.36 5.49
N LEU A 51 -7.23 19.32 4.24
CA LEU A 51 -7.74 20.17 3.16
C LEU A 51 -9.22 19.87 2.87
N HIS A 52 -9.55 18.60 2.65
CA HIS A 52 -10.93 18.16 2.39
C HIS A 52 -11.90 18.47 3.52
N ARG A 53 -11.54 18.11 4.77
CA ARG A 53 -12.38 18.44 5.95
C ARG A 53 -12.60 19.94 6.09
N GLY A 54 -11.65 20.76 5.64
CA GLY A 54 -11.77 22.19 5.71
C GLY A 54 -12.78 22.78 4.72
N LEU A 55 -13.16 22.04 3.68
CA LEU A 55 -14.24 22.41 2.75
C LEU A 55 -15.65 22.15 3.32
N ASN A 56 -15.76 21.52 4.50
CA ASN A 56 -17.04 21.28 5.14
C ASN A 56 -17.74 22.62 5.48
N PRO A 57 -19.02 22.80 5.15
CA PRO A 57 -19.81 23.97 5.55
C PRO A 57 -19.77 24.30 7.05
N ASP A 58 -19.59 23.31 7.93
CA ASP A 58 -19.46 23.53 9.37
C ASP A 58 -18.15 24.22 9.78
N ASN A 59 -17.17 24.30 8.87
CA ASN A 59 -15.93 25.03 9.09
C ASN A 59 -16.17 26.54 8.93
N LEU A 60 -16.44 27.21 10.05
CA LEU A 60 -16.64 28.67 10.10
C LEU A 60 -15.48 29.49 9.50
N SER A 61 -14.23 29.00 9.55
CA SER A 61 -13.08 29.70 8.93
C SER A 61 -13.18 29.69 7.40
N PHE A 62 -13.62 28.55 6.86
CA PHE A 62 -13.90 28.39 5.44
C PHE A 62 -15.07 29.29 5.01
N LEU A 63 -16.22 29.23 5.68
CA LEU A 63 -17.37 30.06 5.31
C LEU A 63 -17.05 31.56 5.29
N LYS A 64 -16.27 32.04 6.26
CA LYS A 64 -15.88 33.46 6.35
C LYS A 64 -14.92 33.91 5.24
N ASN A 65 -14.09 33.01 4.74
CA ASN A 65 -12.99 33.35 3.82
C ASN A 65 -13.11 32.68 2.45
N LYS A 66 -14.24 32.02 2.17
CA LYS A 66 -14.46 31.19 0.98
C LYS A 66 -14.05 31.91 -0.30
N GLU A 67 -14.65 33.08 -0.55
CA GLU A 67 -14.39 33.87 -1.76
C GLU A 67 -12.92 34.28 -1.87
N LYS A 68 -12.31 34.72 -0.75
CA LYS A 68 -10.89 35.10 -0.72
C LYS A 68 -9.96 33.94 -1.06
N ILE A 69 -10.27 32.75 -0.57
CA ILE A 69 -9.48 31.54 -0.82
C ILE A 69 -9.66 31.07 -2.27
N GLN A 70 -10.89 31.11 -2.81
CA GLN A 70 -11.18 30.72 -4.20
C GLN A 70 -10.55 31.67 -5.22
N ASP A 71 -10.36 32.94 -4.87
CA ASP A 71 -9.77 33.93 -5.76
C ASP A 71 -8.24 33.76 -5.90
N LYS A 72 -7.59 33.07 -4.96
CA LYS A 72 -6.14 32.84 -4.96
C LYS A 72 -5.72 31.80 -6.00
N THR A 73 -4.57 32.06 -6.62
CA THR A 73 -3.85 31.06 -7.42
C THR A 73 -2.92 30.30 -6.48
N ILE A 74 -3.21 29.03 -6.22
CA ILE A 74 -2.47 28.18 -5.28
C ILE A 74 -1.78 27.06 -6.07
N VAL A 75 -0.52 26.82 -5.77
CA VAL A 75 0.21 25.65 -6.30
C VAL A 75 0.16 24.54 -5.25
N PHE A 76 -0.43 23.40 -5.61
CA PHE A 76 -0.43 22.20 -4.81
C PHE A 76 0.66 21.25 -5.30
N ILE A 77 1.53 20.82 -4.38
CA ILE A 77 2.48 19.74 -4.60
C ILE A 77 2.02 18.55 -3.78
N VAL A 78 1.62 17.47 -4.45
CA VAL A 78 1.04 16.27 -3.85
C VAL A 78 2.06 15.14 -3.94
N ASP A 79 2.50 14.66 -2.79
CA ASP A 79 3.38 13.49 -2.69
C ASP A 79 2.57 12.18 -2.60
N GLU A 80 3.15 11.09 -3.11
CA GLU A 80 2.55 9.76 -3.24
C GLU A 80 1.09 9.76 -3.76
N CYS A 81 0.88 10.42 -4.90
CA CYS A 81 -0.44 10.73 -5.44
C CYS A 81 -1.23 9.55 -6.05
N HIS A 82 -0.91 8.31 -5.67
CA HIS A 82 -1.47 7.07 -6.22
C HIS A 82 -2.63 6.45 -5.42
N ARG A 83 -2.95 6.96 -4.21
CA ARG A 83 -3.84 6.22 -3.31
C ARG A 83 -5.32 6.29 -3.73
N SER A 84 -5.99 5.14 -3.68
CA SER A 84 -7.40 4.95 -4.05
C SER A 84 -8.41 5.83 -3.29
N THR A 85 -8.06 6.33 -2.09
CA THR A 85 -8.88 7.27 -1.32
C THR A 85 -8.87 8.70 -1.86
N PHE A 86 -8.05 8.99 -2.88
CA PHE A 86 -7.92 10.33 -3.45
C PHE A 86 -9.01 10.69 -4.44
N GLY A 87 -9.63 9.74 -5.16
CA GLY A 87 -10.49 10.05 -6.31
C GLY A 87 -11.59 11.10 -6.02
N LYS A 88 -12.54 10.77 -5.13
CA LYS A 88 -13.64 11.69 -4.76
C LYS A 88 -13.14 12.93 -4.03
N MET A 89 -12.23 12.72 -3.08
CA MET A 89 -11.74 13.78 -2.19
C MET A 89 -10.99 14.87 -2.96
N LEU A 90 -10.10 14.47 -3.86
CA LEU A 90 -9.30 15.35 -4.69
C LEU A 90 -10.15 16.02 -5.77
N LYS A 91 -11.18 15.34 -6.30
CA LYS A 91 -12.16 15.96 -7.18
C LYS A 91 -12.86 17.14 -6.49
N GLU A 92 -13.41 16.94 -5.29
CA GLU A 92 -14.06 18.02 -4.53
C GLU A 92 -13.10 19.18 -4.21
N ILE A 93 -11.83 18.88 -3.94
CA ILE A 93 -10.79 19.89 -3.74
C ILE A 93 -10.54 20.68 -5.04
N LYS A 94 -10.42 20.01 -6.18
CA LYS A 94 -10.20 20.66 -7.48
C LYS A 94 -11.38 21.52 -7.91
N ASP A 95 -12.60 21.03 -7.71
CA ASP A 95 -13.84 21.76 -7.99
C ASP A 95 -13.93 23.05 -7.16
N PHE A 96 -13.37 23.04 -5.94
CA PHE A 96 -13.31 24.23 -5.09
C PHE A 96 -12.20 25.21 -5.50
N PHE A 97 -10.98 24.70 -5.73
CA PHE A 97 -9.79 25.49 -6.06
C PHE A 97 -9.59 25.60 -7.59
N VAL A 98 -10.55 26.21 -8.29
CA VAL A 98 -10.58 26.27 -9.77
C VAL A 98 -9.39 26.99 -10.41
N LYS A 99 -8.71 27.88 -9.68
CA LYS A 99 -7.51 28.60 -10.15
C LYS A 99 -6.20 27.91 -9.75
N ALA A 100 -6.25 26.77 -9.09
CA ALA A 100 -5.06 26.11 -8.59
C ALA A 100 -4.35 25.27 -9.65
N VAL A 101 -3.03 25.12 -9.47
CA VAL A 101 -2.18 24.23 -10.27
C VAL A 101 -1.78 23.05 -9.40
N PHE A 102 -1.89 21.84 -9.93
CA PHE A 102 -1.56 20.60 -9.20
C PHE A 102 -0.35 19.91 -9.83
N PHE A 103 0.69 19.70 -9.04
CA PHE A 103 1.80 18.81 -9.35
C PHE A 103 1.68 17.55 -8.49
N GLY A 104 1.82 16.38 -9.11
CA GLY A 104 1.78 15.09 -8.44
C GLY A 104 3.09 14.35 -8.60
N PHE A 105 3.62 13.83 -7.50
CA PHE A 105 4.76 12.92 -7.47
C PHE A 105 4.28 11.55 -7.00
N THR A 106 4.69 10.49 -7.69
CA THR A 106 4.37 9.12 -7.30
C THR A 106 5.37 8.14 -7.91
N GLY A 107 5.79 7.15 -7.13
CA GLY A 107 6.56 6.00 -7.63
C GLY A 107 5.68 4.94 -8.29
N THR A 108 4.36 4.99 -8.09
CA THR A 108 3.39 3.98 -8.51
C THR A 108 2.20 4.64 -9.24
N PRO A 109 2.41 5.20 -10.45
CA PRO A 109 1.32 5.76 -11.22
C PRO A 109 0.22 4.71 -11.49
N VAL A 110 -1.04 5.15 -11.42
CA VAL A 110 -2.20 4.32 -11.71
C VAL A 110 -2.51 4.45 -13.19
N TYR A 111 -2.55 3.33 -13.90
CA TYR A 111 -2.96 3.24 -15.30
C TYR A 111 -4.21 2.38 -15.42
N TYR A 112 -5.07 2.71 -16.38
CA TYR A 112 -6.30 1.93 -16.60
C TYR A 112 -6.01 0.46 -16.93
N GLU A 113 -4.91 0.16 -17.62
CA GLU A 113 -4.56 -1.24 -17.94
C GLU A 113 -4.27 -2.09 -16.70
N ASN A 114 -3.93 -1.46 -15.57
CA ASN A 114 -3.60 -2.13 -14.32
C ASN A 114 -4.78 -2.24 -13.35
N LEU A 115 -5.98 -1.82 -13.77
CA LEU A 115 -7.17 -1.83 -12.94
C LEU A 115 -8.10 -3.00 -13.29
N SER A 116 -8.65 -3.65 -12.27
CA SER A 116 -9.73 -4.62 -12.46
C SER A 116 -11.00 -3.93 -12.99
N GLU A 117 -11.92 -4.66 -13.63
CA GLU A 117 -13.20 -4.10 -14.09
C GLU A 117 -13.98 -3.37 -12.98
N LYS A 118 -13.96 -3.93 -11.76
CA LYS A 118 -14.58 -3.31 -10.58
C LYS A 118 -13.89 -2.00 -10.22
N ASP A 119 -12.57 -1.94 -10.34
CA ASP A 119 -11.79 -0.75 -10.03
C ASP A 119 -11.96 0.34 -11.09
N LEU A 120 -12.10 -0.01 -12.38
CA LEU A 120 -12.35 0.92 -13.47
C LEU A 120 -13.62 1.75 -13.27
N ALA A 121 -14.63 1.19 -12.59
CA ALA A 121 -15.87 1.90 -12.29
C ALA A 121 -15.71 3.00 -11.23
N VAL A 122 -14.62 3.01 -10.46
CA VAL A 122 -14.47 3.85 -9.25
C VAL A 122 -13.16 4.63 -9.21
N LYS A 123 -12.11 4.14 -9.86
CA LYS A 123 -10.77 4.74 -9.85
C LYS A 123 -10.50 5.47 -11.17
N LEU A 124 -9.81 6.59 -11.05
CA LEU A 124 -9.26 7.32 -12.18
C LEU A 124 -7.77 6.98 -12.30
N GLN A 125 -7.25 6.97 -13.52
CA GLN A 125 -5.81 6.93 -13.75
C GLN A 125 -5.15 8.24 -13.29
N THR A 126 -3.84 8.19 -13.03
CA THR A 126 -3.10 9.35 -12.51
C THR A 126 -3.17 10.55 -13.46
N GLU A 127 -3.16 10.32 -14.77
CA GLU A 127 -3.20 11.39 -15.78
C GLU A 127 -4.55 12.12 -15.85
N ASP A 128 -5.66 11.44 -15.58
CA ASP A 128 -6.98 12.09 -15.54
C ASP A 128 -7.08 13.07 -14.36
N ILE A 129 -6.27 12.83 -13.34
CA ILE A 129 -6.17 13.70 -12.19
C ILE A 129 -5.14 14.80 -12.49
N PHE A 130 -3.89 14.47 -12.76
CA PHE A 130 -2.78 15.44 -12.77
C PHE A 130 -2.40 15.97 -14.16
N GLY A 131 -3.01 15.45 -15.22
CA GLY A 131 -2.61 15.72 -16.60
C GLY A 131 -1.44 14.84 -17.05
N SER A 132 -0.84 15.21 -18.17
CA SER A 132 0.26 14.47 -18.80
C SER A 132 1.49 14.37 -17.91
N GLN A 133 2.17 13.21 -17.94
CA GLN A 133 3.45 13.03 -17.30
C GLN A 133 4.50 14.04 -17.80
N LEU A 134 5.00 14.90 -16.89
CA LEU A 134 6.03 15.90 -17.22
C LEU A 134 7.45 15.30 -17.29
N HIS A 135 7.74 14.32 -16.43
CA HIS A 135 9.03 13.66 -16.35
C HIS A 135 8.89 12.28 -15.70
N SER A 136 9.83 11.36 -15.96
CA SER A 136 9.93 10.08 -15.27
C SER A 136 11.37 9.72 -14.95
N TYR A 137 11.59 9.28 -13.71
CA TYR A 137 12.83 8.67 -13.23
C TYR A 137 12.46 7.35 -12.56
N ASN A 138 12.56 6.27 -13.32
CA ASN A 138 12.05 4.96 -12.92
C ASN A 138 13.10 4.14 -12.15
N ILE A 139 12.67 2.97 -11.63
CA ILE A 139 13.53 2.07 -10.86
C ILE A 139 14.77 1.61 -11.63
N TYR A 140 14.68 1.48 -12.96
CA TYR A 140 15.83 1.13 -13.80
C TYR A 140 16.93 2.19 -13.71
N TYR A 141 16.59 3.47 -13.87
CA TYR A 141 17.55 4.56 -13.72
C TYR A 141 18.06 4.67 -12.28
N ALA A 142 17.16 4.54 -11.29
CA ALA A 142 17.53 4.57 -9.88
C ALA A 142 18.58 3.50 -9.51
N LEU A 143 18.43 2.28 -10.03
CA LEU A 143 19.39 1.18 -9.84
C LEU A 143 20.70 1.44 -10.59
N ARG A 144 20.63 1.86 -11.86
CA ARG A 144 21.80 2.17 -12.69
C ARG A 144 22.67 3.24 -12.03
N ASP A 145 22.04 4.28 -11.52
CA ASP A 145 22.70 5.44 -10.93
C ASP A 145 23.06 5.21 -9.45
N LYS A 146 22.78 4.02 -8.91
CA LYS A 146 23.06 3.60 -7.52
C LYS A 146 22.40 4.47 -6.45
N ASN A 147 21.29 5.11 -6.79
CA ASN A 147 20.48 5.90 -5.85
C ASN A 147 19.53 5.04 -5.02
N VAL A 148 19.29 3.78 -5.43
CA VAL A 148 18.52 2.78 -4.67
C VAL A 148 19.21 1.42 -4.71
N LEU A 149 18.93 0.58 -3.71
CA LEU A 149 19.47 -0.78 -3.63
C LEU A 149 18.63 -1.77 -4.46
N PRO A 150 19.25 -2.79 -5.07
CA PRO A 150 18.54 -3.86 -5.77
C PRO A 150 17.79 -4.78 -4.79
N PHE A 151 16.75 -5.45 -5.29
CA PHE A 151 16.02 -6.46 -4.55
C PHE A 151 16.68 -7.84 -4.69
N HIS A 152 16.69 -8.59 -3.59
CA HIS A 152 17.06 -10.00 -3.57
C HIS A 152 15.85 -10.83 -3.13
N ILE A 153 15.11 -11.36 -4.09
CA ILE A 153 13.81 -12.00 -3.86
C ILE A 153 13.99 -13.52 -3.77
N HIS A 154 13.52 -14.10 -2.66
CA HIS A 154 13.49 -15.54 -2.44
C HIS A 154 12.09 -16.00 -2.11
N GLN A 155 11.67 -17.09 -2.75
CA GLN A 155 10.43 -17.76 -2.41
C GLN A 155 10.73 -18.94 -1.50
N HIS A 156 10.11 -18.95 -0.32
CA HIS A 156 10.20 -20.05 0.63
C HIS A 156 8.90 -20.84 0.64
N PHE A 157 8.98 -22.12 0.27
CA PHE A 157 7.84 -23.01 0.34
C PHE A 157 7.75 -23.62 1.73
N THR A 158 6.53 -23.64 2.28
CA THR A 158 6.21 -24.26 3.58
C THR A 158 5.64 -25.67 3.44
N TYR A 159 5.51 -26.12 2.20
CA TYR A 159 4.98 -27.42 1.78
C TYR A 159 5.74 -27.90 0.56
N ASP A 160 5.74 -29.22 0.35
CA ASP A 160 6.15 -29.78 -0.93
C ASP A 160 5.13 -29.36 -2.02
N PRO A 161 5.56 -28.67 -3.09
CA PRO A 161 4.68 -28.27 -4.18
C PRO A 161 3.92 -29.44 -4.83
N GLU A 162 4.53 -30.63 -4.89
CA GLU A 162 3.88 -31.82 -5.45
C GLU A 162 2.75 -32.33 -4.56
N ASP A 163 2.94 -32.30 -3.24
CA ASP A 163 1.91 -32.72 -2.29
C ASP A 163 0.77 -31.70 -2.20
N LEU A 164 1.08 -30.41 -2.32
CA LEU A 164 0.06 -29.38 -2.43
C LEU A 164 -0.80 -29.55 -3.69
N ALA A 165 -0.17 -29.82 -4.84
CA ALA A 165 -0.88 -30.08 -6.09
C ALA A 165 -1.81 -31.29 -5.96
N LYS A 166 -1.37 -32.38 -5.31
CA LYS A 166 -2.21 -33.54 -5.02
C LYS A 166 -3.41 -33.17 -4.14
N GLN A 167 -3.21 -32.41 -3.06
CA GLN A 167 -4.28 -32.02 -2.14
C GLN A 167 -5.32 -31.11 -2.79
N ILE A 168 -4.90 -30.12 -3.59
CA ILE A 168 -5.80 -29.24 -4.34
C ILE A 168 -6.61 -30.04 -5.36
N ASN A 169 -5.97 -30.94 -6.11
CA ASN A 169 -6.65 -31.79 -7.08
C ASN A 169 -7.66 -32.73 -6.41
N GLN A 170 -7.32 -33.28 -5.25
CA GLN A 170 -8.21 -34.14 -4.47
C GLN A 170 -9.42 -33.37 -3.92
N LYS A 171 -9.24 -32.15 -3.41
CA LYS A 171 -10.34 -31.27 -2.98
C LYS A 171 -11.26 -30.90 -4.13
N LYS A 172 -10.71 -30.49 -5.29
CA LYS A 172 -11.50 -30.21 -6.50
C LYS A 172 -12.29 -31.44 -6.95
N PHE A 173 -11.68 -32.63 -6.92
CA PHE A 173 -12.35 -33.88 -7.23
C PHE A 173 -13.48 -34.22 -6.26
N ASN A 174 -13.29 -33.99 -4.96
CA ASN A 174 -14.32 -34.22 -3.96
C ASN A 174 -15.49 -33.24 -4.11
N ASN A 175 -15.22 -31.95 -4.37
CA ASN A 175 -16.26 -30.95 -4.63
C ASN A 175 -17.06 -31.27 -5.91
N LEU A 176 -16.40 -31.80 -6.95
CA LEU A 176 -17.06 -32.30 -8.16
C LEU A 176 -17.94 -33.52 -7.89
N LYS A 177 -17.56 -34.40 -6.94
CA LYS A 177 -18.42 -35.53 -6.52
C LYS A 177 -19.64 -35.07 -5.73
N GLU A 178 -19.51 -34.07 -4.86
CA GLU A 178 -20.62 -33.59 -4.04
C GLU A 178 -21.67 -32.81 -4.84
N THR A 179 -21.24 -32.10 -5.88
CA THR A 179 -22.15 -31.31 -6.75
C THR A 179 -22.88 -32.16 -7.81
N ASN A 180 -22.43 -33.39 -8.07
CA ASN A 180 -22.96 -34.24 -9.13
C ASN A 180 -23.50 -35.56 -8.58
N LYS A 181 -24.77 -35.58 -8.16
CA LYS A 181 -25.49 -36.77 -7.67
C LYS A 181 -25.80 -37.83 -8.76
N TYR A 182 -25.32 -37.63 -10.00
CA TYR A 182 -25.60 -38.48 -11.16
C TYR A 182 -24.36 -38.84 -12.00
N VAL A 183 -23.22 -39.08 -11.37
CA VAL A 183 -22.07 -39.66 -12.10
C VAL A 183 -21.79 -41.07 -11.59
N LYS A 184 -22.60 -42.02 -12.07
CA LYS A 184 -22.25 -43.44 -12.06
C LYS A 184 -21.22 -43.65 -13.17
N ASN A 185 -20.04 -44.15 -12.79
CA ASN A 185 -18.86 -44.46 -13.63
C ASN A 185 -17.87 -43.29 -13.77
N PHE A 186 -17.06 -43.09 -12.73
CA PHE A 186 -15.75 -42.45 -12.86
C PHE A 186 -14.69 -43.53 -12.58
N ASP A 187 -14.18 -44.16 -13.64
CA ASP A 187 -13.07 -45.12 -13.55
C ASP A 187 -11.77 -44.38 -13.20
N GLU A 188 -10.94 -45.02 -12.36
CA GLU A 188 -9.61 -44.55 -11.92
C GLU A 188 -8.65 -44.17 -13.06
N LYS A 189 -8.97 -44.56 -14.31
CA LYS A 189 -8.21 -44.19 -15.52
C LYS A 189 -8.28 -42.71 -15.90
N PHE A 190 -9.21 -41.93 -15.35
CA PHE A 190 -9.26 -40.47 -15.60
C PHE A 190 -8.14 -39.71 -14.87
N TYR A 191 -7.60 -40.28 -13.79
CA TYR A 191 -6.54 -39.66 -12.98
C TYR A 191 -5.14 -39.80 -13.60
N THR A 192 -4.92 -40.81 -14.44
CA THR A 192 -3.59 -41.09 -15.02
C THR A 192 -3.32 -40.34 -16.33
N ALA A 193 -4.29 -39.61 -16.88
CA ALA A 193 -4.17 -38.89 -18.15
C ALA A 193 -3.84 -37.39 -18.02
N ASN A 194 -3.90 -36.80 -16.82
CA ASN A 194 -3.64 -35.36 -16.61
C ASN A 194 -2.31 -35.13 -15.87
N LYS A 195 -1.22 -35.63 -16.45
CA LYS A 195 0.16 -35.41 -15.96
C LYS A 195 0.74 -34.04 -16.36
N GLU A 196 -0.10 -33.15 -16.89
CA GLU A 196 0.23 -31.76 -17.20
C GLU A 196 -0.81 -30.84 -16.55
N VAL A 197 -0.59 -30.47 -15.29
CA VAL A 197 -1.30 -29.34 -14.67
C VAL A 197 -0.25 -28.35 -14.17
N PHE A 198 0.58 -27.89 -15.09
CA PHE A 198 0.96 -26.49 -15.12
C PHE A 198 -0.07 -25.78 -16.00
N ILE A 199 -1.26 -25.54 -15.44
CA ILE A 199 -2.17 -24.59 -16.08
C ILE A 199 -1.61 -23.21 -15.79
N LYS A 200 -0.77 -22.74 -16.71
CA LYS A 200 -0.59 -21.32 -16.98
C LYS A 200 -1.94 -20.80 -17.50
N ASN A 201 -2.86 -20.49 -16.60
CA ASN A 201 -3.97 -19.61 -16.90
C ASN A 201 -3.52 -18.22 -16.45
N GLU A 202 -3.24 -17.36 -17.43
CA GLU A 202 -2.57 -16.08 -17.31
C GLU A 202 -3.32 -15.00 -16.50
N GLU A 203 -4.33 -15.32 -15.68
CA GLU A 203 -5.11 -14.25 -15.01
C GLU A 203 -5.38 -14.42 -13.51
N HIS A 204 -5.32 -15.62 -12.91
CA HIS A 204 -5.49 -15.74 -11.45
C HIS A 204 -4.76 -16.95 -10.86
N ILE A 205 -3.64 -16.69 -10.16
CA ILE A 205 -3.13 -17.63 -9.16
C ILE A 205 -4.07 -17.52 -7.97
N SER A 206 -5.06 -18.40 -7.87
CA SER A 206 -5.82 -18.55 -6.63
C SER A 206 -4.91 -19.23 -5.61
N TYR A 207 -4.26 -18.44 -4.76
CA TYR A 207 -3.66 -18.95 -3.54
C TYR A 207 -4.80 -19.43 -2.65
N GLU A 208 -5.15 -20.71 -2.70
CA GLU A 208 -5.95 -21.29 -1.62
C GLU A 208 -5.09 -21.19 -0.36
N LYS A 209 -5.54 -20.40 0.60
CA LYS A 209 -4.85 -20.25 1.89
C LYS A 209 -4.79 -21.63 2.55
N ILE A 210 -3.59 -22.20 2.61
CA ILE A 210 -3.34 -23.40 3.38
C ILE A 210 -3.22 -22.95 4.84
N ASP A 211 -4.38 -22.80 5.49
CA ASP A 211 -4.48 -22.40 6.90
C ASP A 211 -4.28 -23.63 7.79
N THR A 212 -3.13 -24.33 7.65
CA THR A 212 -2.77 -25.39 8.58
C THR A 212 -1.80 -24.87 9.62
N TYR A 213 -1.93 -25.37 10.85
CA TYR A 213 -1.02 -25.06 11.95
C TYR A 213 0.46 -25.27 11.58
N ASP A 214 0.73 -26.24 10.69
CA ASP A 214 2.06 -26.53 10.16
C ASP A 214 2.64 -25.39 9.31
N HIS A 215 1.79 -24.66 8.56
CA HIS A 215 2.21 -23.48 7.79
C HIS A 215 2.92 -22.48 8.68
N TYR A 216 2.20 -22.00 9.70
CA TYR A 216 2.61 -20.88 10.51
C TYR A 216 3.85 -21.25 11.32
N ASN A 217 3.90 -22.49 11.82
CA ASN A 217 5.08 -22.98 12.51
C ASN A 217 6.31 -23.03 11.63
N HIS A 218 6.17 -23.48 10.38
CA HIS A 218 7.27 -23.53 9.42
C HIS A 218 7.78 -22.12 9.09
N VAL A 219 6.87 -21.18 8.79
CA VAL A 219 7.21 -19.77 8.54
C VAL A 219 7.96 -19.17 9.74
N VAL A 220 7.43 -19.35 10.96
CA VAL A 220 8.06 -18.81 12.18
C VAL A 220 9.44 -19.42 12.42
N ASN A 221 9.58 -20.74 12.27
CA ASN A 221 10.88 -21.40 12.43
C ASN A 221 11.90 -20.89 11.41
N ASN A 222 11.51 -20.82 10.14
CA ASN A 222 12.38 -20.31 9.08
C ASN A 222 12.85 -18.88 9.36
N ILE A 223 11.94 -18.01 9.81
CA ILE A 223 12.28 -16.63 10.21
C ILE A 223 13.26 -16.65 11.39
N LEU A 224 12.97 -17.38 12.47
CA LEU A 224 13.82 -17.42 13.67
C LEU A 224 15.23 -17.97 13.41
N GLU A 225 15.34 -18.96 12.54
CA GLU A 225 16.63 -19.55 12.13
C GLU A 225 17.41 -18.63 11.19
N GLY A 226 16.73 -17.98 10.24
CA GLY A 226 17.36 -17.12 9.23
C GLY A 226 17.61 -15.68 9.68
N PHE A 227 16.92 -15.18 10.71
CA PHE A 227 16.89 -13.76 11.04
C PHE A 227 18.28 -13.19 11.35
N ASN A 228 19.12 -13.90 12.11
CA ASN A 228 20.46 -13.41 12.44
C ASN A 228 21.31 -13.16 11.17
N ASN A 229 21.21 -14.03 10.16
CA ASN A 229 21.93 -13.85 8.90
C ASN A 229 21.32 -12.71 8.07
N ALA A 230 19.98 -12.69 7.94
CA ALA A 230 19.28 -11.68 7.15
C ALA A 230 19.41 -10.25 7.74
N SER A 231 19.59 -10.13 9.06
CA SER A 231 19.69 -8.86 9.79
C SER A 231 21.13 -8.38 10.03
N SER A 232 22.13 -9.04 9.43
CA SER A 232 23.56 -8.76 9.70
C SER A 232 23.88 -8.80 11.20
N GLY A 233 23.53 -9.89 11.87
CA GLY A 233 23.77 -10.03 13.31
C GLY A 233 22.90 -9.11 14.17
N ARG A 234 21.70 -8.77 13.70
CA ARG A 234 20.73 -7.86 14.34
C ARG A 234 21.11 -6.37 14.34
N GLU A 235 22.08 -5.98 13.53
CA GLU A 235 22.35 -4.56 13.25
C GLU A 235 21.24 -3.90 12.42
N LEU A 236 20.48 -4.71 11.66
CA LEU A 236 19.34 -4.27 10.88
C LEU A 236 18.02 -4.83 11.44
N HIS A 237 16.93 -4.10 11.21
CA HIS A 237 15.58 -4.55 11.52
C HIS A 237 14.90 -5.16 10.28
N ALA A 238 13.85 -5.97 10.51
CA ALA A 238 13.00 -6.48 9.45
C ALA A 238 11.53 -6.17 9.72
N ILE A 239 10.72 -6.18 8.66
CA ILE A 239 9.27 -6.06 8.70
C ILE A 239 8.68 -7.38 8.21
N PHE A 240 7.70 -7.89 8.95
CA PHE A 240 6.94 -9.07 8.56
C PHE A 240 5.51 -8.67 8.20
N ALA A 241 5.22 -8.61 6.90
CA ALA A 241 3.89 -8.26 6.39
C ALA A 241 3.05 -9.53 6.20
N VAL A 242 1.80 -9.49 6.65
CA VAL A 242 0.86 -10.63 6.61
C VAL A 242 -0.46 -10.23 5.98
N SER A 243 -1.23 -11.22 5.53
CA SER A 243 -2.47 -11.01 4.75
C SER A 243 -3.63 -10.43 5.55
N SER A 244 -3.70 -10.68 6.86
CA SER A 244 -4.83 -10.23 7.68
C SER A 244 -4.46 -9.99 9.15
N ILE A 245 -5.38 -9.35 9.90
CA ILE A 245 -5.22 -9.10 11.34
C ILE A 245 -5.19 -10.44 12.10
N GLU A 246 -6.02 -11.40 11.68
CA GLU A 246 -6.07 -12.74 12.27
C GLU A 246 -4.72 -13.45 12.11
N ASP A 247 -4.09 -13.34 10.94
CA ASP A 247 -2.76 -13.90 10.70
C ASP A 247 -1.70 -13.21 11.57
N ALA A 248 -1.78 -11.89 11.70
CA ALA A 248 -0.87 -11.13 12.56
C ALA A 248 -0.94 -11.61 14.01
N ILE A 249 -2.15 -11.84 14.55
CA ILE A 249 -2.35 -12.35 15.91
C ILE A 249 -1.78 -13.75 16.04
N LYS A 250 -2.12 -14.67 15.13
CA LYS A 250 -1.60 -16.05 15.13
C LYS A 250 -0.07 -16.09 15.12
N TYR A 251 0.56 -15.33 14.22
CA TYR A 251 2.01 -15.25 14.14
C TYR A 251 2.63 -14.66 15.40
N TYR A 252 2.04 -13.58 15.94
CA TYR A 252 2.51 -12.97 17.18
C TYR A 252 2.51 -13.96 18.35
N GLU A 253 1.42 -14.71 18.54
CA GLU A 253 1.32 -15.74 19.58
C GLU A 253 2.37 -16.85 19.39
N LEU A 254 2.61 -17.28 18.15
CA LEU A 254 3.62 -18.30 17.85
C LEU A 254 5.05 -17.82 18.12
N PHE A 255 5.37 -16.56 17.80
CA PHE A 255 6.66 -15.97 18.14
C PHE A 255 6.85 -15.92 19.67
N GLN A 256 5.85 -15.43 20.42
CA GLN A 256 5.90 -15.39 21.89
C GLN A 256 6.13 -16.76 22.51
N ASN A 257 5.38 -17.78 22.06
CA ASN A 257 5.52 -19.14 22.57
C ASN A 257 6.89 -19.78 22.29
N LYS A 258 7.54 -19.41 21.18
CA LYS A 258 8.88 -19.92 20.83
C LYS A 258 10.01 -19.13 21.47
N ASP A 259 9.81 -17.85 21.75
CA ASP A 259 10.78 -17.04 22.51
C ASP A 259 10.80 -17.40 24.00
N ILE A 260 9.70 -17.89 24.58
CA ILE A 260 9.67 -18.42 25.96
C ILE A 260 10.58 -19.66 26.10
N LEU A 261 10.88 -20.38 25.02
CA LEU A 261 11.83 -21.51 25.04
C LEU A 261 13.31 -21.09 24.87
N LYS A 262 13.60 -19.79 24.70
CA LYS A 262 14.96 -19.22 24.70
C LYS A 262 15.29 -18.42 25.96
N GLN A 263 14.41 -18.36 26.96
CA GLN A 263 14.70 -17.78 28.28
C GLN A 263 15.44 -18.78 29.21
N HIS A 264 16.51 -19.38 28.70
CA HIS A 264 17.70 -19.54 29.50
C HIS A 264 18.79 -18.72 28.82
N ASP A 265 19.14 -17.64 29.51
CA ASP A 265 20.36 -16.86 29.38
C ASP A 265 20.37 -15.67 28.39
N TYR A 266 20.34 -14.49 29.04
CA TYR A 266 20.78 -13.15 28.61
C TYR A 266 19.80 -12.27 27.80
N TRP A 267 19.03 -11.48 28.56
CA TRP A 267 18.87 -10.04 28.31
C TRP A 267 19.75 -9.27 29.27
#